data_AF-A0A8X7XPN9-F1
#
_entry.id   AF-A0A8X7XPN9-F1
#
_cell.length_a   1.000
_cell.length_b   1.000
_cell.length_c   1.000
_cell.angle_alpha   90.00
_cell.angle_beta   90.00
_cell.angle_gamma   90.00
#
_symmetry.space_group_name_H-M   'P 1'
#
loop_
_entity.id
_entity.type
_entity.pdbx_description
1 polymer ?
#
loop_
_entity_poly.entity_id
_entity_poly.type
_entity_poly.pdbx_seq_one_letter_code
_entity_poly.pdbx_strand_id
1 'polypeptide(L)'
;MEELSQSEAVECSVEDESEKKDTKRKNAKDGNANNVGSPFAKDFLSKMEDGTLQAGLGGTDATRALEINKMISFWRNAHKRVRHVEFDEETQCGAILPQVITAGTVTRRAVEPTWLTASNARRDRVGSELKAMVQAPPGYHLVGADVDSQELWIAAILGDANFAGMHGCTAFGWMTLQGKKSQGTDLHSRTAAAVGISREQAKIFNYGRIYGAGQPFAERLLMQFNHRLTPSEGASKAKQMYAITKGVRRLSEEGEWLVKELNIPIERDDDDTVSLEDVKKIKKVAGKNSRHWQWDIIAQRVWAGGTESQMFNKLESIAHSTTPCTPVLGCRISRALEPSVVQNEFITSRINWVVQSSAVDYLHLMLVSMKWLFEEYDIDGRFCISIHDEVRYLVRSEDRYRAALALQITNLLTRSMFAYKLGMNDLPQSVAFFSTVDIDKCLRKEVTMDCATPSNPTGIEKRFGIAQGEALDIYQTIKITKGSLNKEKNI
;
A
#
# COMPACT_ATOMS: atom_id res chain seq x y z
N MET A 1 -37.28 27.15 -37.15
CA MET A 1 -38.42 26.51 -37.81
C MET A 1 -37.83 25.47 -38.75
N GLU A 2 -37.52 24.31 -38.21
CA GLU A 2 -36.98 23.15 -38.92
C GLU A 2 -37.61 21.95 -38.24
N GLU A 3 -38.64 21.40 -38.88
CA GLU A 3 -39.22 20.09 -38.59
C GLU A 3 -38.95 19.22 -39.81
N LEU A 4 -38.34 18.05 -39.58
CA LEU A 4 -38.23 16.83 -40.39
C LEU A 4 -37.18 15.98 -39.65
N SER A 5 -37.34 14.71 -39.29
CA SER A 5 -38.29 13.68 -39.66
C SER A 5 -38.30 12.60 -38.57
N GLN A 6 -39.47 12.02 -38.31
CA GLN A 6 -39.62 10.73 -37.63
C GLN A 6 -39.03 9.62 -38.53
N SER A 7 -38.23 8.72 -37.95
CA SER A 7 -38.01 7.37 -38.48
C SER A 7 -37.78 6.38 -37.34
N GLU A 8 -38.87 5.68 -37.01
CA GLU A 8 -38.99 4.28 -36.58
C GLU A 8 -37.98 3.71 -35.56
N ALA A 9 -38.50 3.49 -34.36
CA ALA A 9 -37.97 2.54 -33.40
C ALA A 9 -38.12 1.12 -33.96
N VAL A 10 -37.00 0.42 -34.17
CA VAL A 10 -37.01 -1.01 -34.48
C VAL A 10 -37.30 -1.76 -33.18
N GLU A 11 -38.56 -2.16 -33.01
CA GLU A 11 -38.96 -3.21 -32.07
C GLU A 11 -38.29 -4.52 -32.49
N CYS A 12 -37.30 -4.97 -31.72
CA CYS A 12 -36.74 -6.30 -31.88
C CYS A 12 -37.66 -7.28 -31.13
N SER A 13 -38.47 -8.00 -31.89
CA SER A 13 -39.30 -9.11 -31.42
C SER A 13 -38.44 -10.18 -30.75
N VAL A 14 -38.68 -10.42 -29.47
CA VAL A 14 -38.11 -11.56 -28.74
C VAL A 14 -38.90 -12.79 -29.15
N GLU A 15 -38.31 -13.62 -30.01
CA GLU A 15 -38.79 -14.99 -30.21
C GLU A 15 -38.45 -15.84 -28.97
N ASP A 16 -39.46 -16.57 -28.51
CA ASP A 16 -39.40 -17.52 -27.40
C ASP A 16 -38.38 -18.64 -27.68
N GLU A 17 -37.21 -18.57 -27.05
CA GLU A 17 -36.41 -19.75 -26.73
C GLU A 17 -36.39 -19.96 -25.20
N SER A 18 -37.23 -20.89 -24.78
CA SER A 18 -37.28 -21.47 -23.44
C SER A 18 -35.93 -22.07 -23.01
N GLU A 19 -35.57 -21.82 -21.75
CA GLU A 19 -34.48 -22.44 -20.96
C GLU A 19 -33.04 -22.03 -21.26
N LYS A 20 -32.68 -20.78 -20.93
CA LYS A 20 -31.36 -20.48 -20.36
C LYS A 20 -31.54 -19.80 -19.01
N LYS A 21 -31.09 -20.45 -17.94
CA LYS A 21 -30.94 -19.82 -16.62
C LYS A 21 -29.91 -18.69 -16.75
N ASP A 22 -30.37 -17.48 -17.03
CA ASP A 22 -29.53 -16.30 -16.99
C ASP A 22 -29.02 -16.11 -15.57
N THR A 23 -27.74 -16.40 -15.37
CA THR A 23 -27.12 -16.25 -14.07
C THR A 23 -26.94 -14.75 -13.87
N LYS A 24 -27.81 -14.10 -13.06
CA LYS A 24 -27.65 -12.70 -12.68
C LYS A 24 -26.19 -12.46 -12.28
N ARG A 25 -25.48 -11.63 -13.05
CA ARG A 25 -24.06 -11.31 -12.81
C ARG A 25 -23.95 -10.58 -11.46
N LYS A 26 -23.67 -11.32 -10.39
CA LYS A 26 -23.47 -10.77 -9.05
C LYS A 26 -22.07 -10.18 -9.00
N ASN A 27 -21.93 -8.86 -9.06
CA ASN A 27 -20.75 -8.12 -8.58
C ASN A 27 -20.94 -6.61 -8.84
N ALA A 28 -21.92 -6.00 -8.18
CA ALA A 28 -21.91 -4.54 -7.97
C ALA A 28 -21.17 -4.26 -6.66
N LYS A 29 -20.28 -3.27 -6.64
CA LYS A 29 -19.51 -2.87 -5.45
C LYS A 29 -20.41 -2.39 -4.30
N ASP A 30 -21.62 -1.94 -4.63
CA ASP A 30 -22.64 -1.44 -3.70
C ASP A 30 -23.56 -2.53 -3.12
N GLY A 31 -23.15 -3.80 -3.22
CA GLY A 31 -23.82 -4.93 -2.56
C GLY A 31 -24.55 -5.87 -3.52
N ASN A 32 -24.76 -7.10 -3.05
CA ASN A 32 -25.38 -8.19 -3.82
C ASN A 32 -26.85 -7.94 -4.21
N ALA A 33 -27.47 -6.87 -3.70
CA ALA A 33 -28.87 -6.51 -3.95
C ALA A 33 -29.07 -5.56 -5.15
N ASN A 34 -28.00 -4.94 -5.66
CA ASN A 34 -28.10 -3.95 -6.73
C ASN A 34 -27.86 -4.57 -8.11
N ASN A 35 -28.60 -4.09 -9.12
CA ASN A 35 -28.37 -4.46 -10.52
C ASN A 35 -26.98 -4.00 -10.97
N VAL A 36 -26.38 -4.72 -11.92
CA VAL A 36 -25.03 -4.41 -12.46
C VAL A 36 -24.94 -3.07 -13.18
N GLY A 37 -26.09 -2.46 -13.52
CA GLY A 37 -26.16 -1.17 -14.19
C GLY A 37 -25.54 -1.22 -15.59
N SER A 38 -24.31 -0.73 -15.73
CA SER A 38 -23.60 -0.61 -17.00
C SER A 38 -22.42 -1.58 -17.10
N PRO A 39 -22.26 -2.32 -18.22
CA PRO A 39 -21.05 -3.12 -18.47
C PRO A 39 -19.79 -2.26 -18.65
N PHE A 40 -19.94 -0.96 -18.86
CA PHE A 40 -18.84 0.02 -18.94
C PHE A 40 -18.41 0.56 -17.58
N ALA A 41 -19.03 0.12 -16.48
CA ALA A 41 -18.67 0.57 -15.15
C ALA A 41 -17.24 0.15 -14.77
N LYS A 42 -16.60 0.98 -13.94
CA LYS A 42 -15.19 0.81 -13.53
C LYS A 42 -14.90 -0.57 -12.92
N ASP A 43 -15.88 -1.16 -12.25
CA ASP A 43 -15.77 -2.44 -11.57
C ASP A 43 -15.67 -3.64 -12.54
N PHE A 44 -16.06 -3.46 -13.79
CA PHE A 44 -15.96 -4.49 -14.83
C PHE A 44 -14.69 -4.36 -15.67
N LEU A 45 -13.95 -3.26 -15.57
CA LEU A 45 -12.72 -3.05 -16.36
C LEU A 45 -11.67 -4.14 -16.15
N SER A 46 -11.48 -4.61 -14.92
CA SER A 46 -10.53 -5.70 -14.65
C SER A 46 -10.96 -7.03 -15.24
N LYS A 47 -12.27 -7.28 -15.28
CA LYS A 47 -12.86 -8.48 -15.91
C LYS A 47 -12.78 -8.41 -17.43
N MET A 48 -12.73 -7.21 -17.99
CA MET A 48 -12.43 -7.02 -19.41
C MET A 48 -10.94 -7.25 -19.68
N GLU A 49 -10.06 -6.76 -18.80
CA GLU A 49 -8.61 -6.95 -18.89
C GLU A 49 -8.20 -8.42 -18.84
N ASP A 50 -8.82 -9.23 -17.96
CA ASP A 50 -8.53 -10.66 -17.82
C ASP A 50 -9.30 -11.56 -18.79
N GLY A 51 -10.15 -10.97 -19.65
CA GLY A 51 -10.94 -11.68 -20.65
C GLY A 51 -12.17 -12.41 -20.09
N THR A 52 -12.50 -12.28 -18.80
CA THR A 52 -13.74 -12.81 -18.21
C THR A 52 -14.98 -12.17 -18.83
N LEU A 53 -14.91 -10.90 -19.22
CA LEU A 53 -15.96 -10.13 -19.86
C LEU A 53 -15.52 -9.71 -21.27
N GLN A 54 -16.17 -10.26 -22.29
CA GLN A 54 -15.89 -9.97 -23.69
C GLN A 54 -17.18 -9.57 -24.42
N ALA A 55 -17.04 -8.83 -25.52
CA ALA A 55 -18.12 -8.67 -26.49
C ALA A 55 -18.39 -10.00 -27.20
N GLY A 56 -19.61 -10.19 -27.71
CA GLY A 56 -19.99 -11.42 -28.41
C GLY A 56 -19.11 -11.73 -29.63
N LEU A 57 -19.05 -13.01 -30.00
CA LEU A 57 -18.28 -13.52 -31.16
C LEU A 57 -18.69 -12.74 -32.43
N GLY A 58 -17.73 -12.03 -33.03
CA GLY A 58 -17.92 -11.27 -34.29
C GLY A 58 -18.15 -9.76 -34.13
N GLY A 59 -18.32 -9.23 -32.92
CA GLY A 59 -18.55 -7.78 -32.70
C GLY A 59 -17.26 -6.97 -32.56
N THR A 60 -16.66 -6.54 -33.67
CA THR A 60 -15.47 -5.66 -33.65
C THR A 60 -15.75 -4.33 -32.95
N ASP A 61 -16.94 -3.76 -33.18
CA ASP A 61 -17.30 -2.42 -32.68
C ASP A 61 -17.55 -2.41 -31.17
N ALA A 62 -18.19 -3.45 -30.64
CA ALA A 62 -18.42 -3.59 -29.21
C ALA A 62 -17.10 -3.80 -28.44
N THR A 63 -16.20 -4.62 -29.00
CA THR A 63 -14.84 -4.78 -28.46
C THR A 63 -14.09 -3.45 -28.49
N ARG A 64 -14.20 -2.70 -29.59
CA ARG A 64 -13.55 -1.40 -29.74
C ARG A 64 -14.11 -0.35 -28.77
N ALA A 65 -15.41 -0.31 -28.55
CA ALA A 65 -16.05 0.59 -27.58
C ALA A 65 -15.58 0.29 -26.15
N LEU A 66 -15.44 -0.99 -25.81
CA LEU A 66 -14.91 -1.45 -24.53
C LEU A 66 -13.45 -1.00 -24.33
N GLU A 67 -12.60 -1.13 -25.36
CA GLU A 67 -11.23 -0.62 -25.35
C GLU A 67 -11.16 0.90 -25.16
N ILE A 68 -11.96 1.65 -25.92
CA ILE A 68 -12.01 3.12 -25.85
C ILE A 68 -12.45 3.57 -24.44
N ASN A 69 -13.49 2.94 -23.89
CA ASN A 69 -13.95 3.25 -22.54
C ASN A 69 -12.84 2.98 -21.51
N LYS A 70 -12.13 1.86 -21.63
CA LYS A 70 -10.98 1.53 -20.78
C LYS A 70 -9.89 2.61 -20.88
N MET A 71 -9.55 3.04 -22.08
CA MET A 71 -8.52 4.06 -22.33
C MET A 71 -8.87 5.41 -21.70
N ILE A 72 -10.14 5.81 -21.75
CA ILE A 72 -10.59 7.15 -21.33
C ILE A 72 -11.03 7.19 -19.86
N SER A 73 -11.34 6.04 -19.25
CA SER A 73 -11.86 5.93 -17.87
C SER A 73 -11.03 6.66 -16.83
N PHE A 74 -9.70 6.64 -16.95
CA PHE A 74 -8.80 7.38 -16.06
C PHE A 74 -8.92 8.91 -16.29
N TRP A 75 -8.83 9.33 -17.55
CA TRP A 75 -8.80 10.73 -17.95
C TRP A 75 -10.08 11.50 -17.61
N ARG A 76 -11.25 10.85 -17.66
CA ARG A 76 -12.56 11.47 -17.29
C ARG A 76 -12.54 12.14 -15.93
N ASN A 77 -11.79 11.57 -14.98
CA ASN A 77 -11.64 12.12 -13.64
C ASN A 77 -10.40 12.99 -13.51
N ALA A 78 -9.27 12.58 -14.10
CA ALA A 78 -8.01 13.30 -13.99
C ALA A 78 -8.08 14.71 -14.57
N HIS A 79 -8.64 14.89 -15.78
CA HIS A 79 -8.62 16.18 -16.47
C HIS A 79 -9.34 17.30 -15.72
N LYS A 80 -10.36 16.98 -14.90
CA LYS A 80 -11.09 17.98 -14.12
C LYS A 80 -10.24 18.63 -13.03
N ARG A 81 -9.20 17.92 -12.57
CA ARG A 81 -8.37 18.29 -11.43
C ARG A 81 -7.03 18.90 -11.83
N VAL A 82 -6.66 18.80 -13.11
CA VAL A 82 -5.48 19.49 -13.68
C VAL A 82 -5.88 20.94 -13.97
N ARG A 83 -5.74 21.82 -12.98
CA ARG A 83 -5.99 23.26 -13.09
C ARG A 83 -4.90 24.01 -12.33
N HIS A 84 -4.64 25.25 -12.75
CA HIS A 84 -3.67 26.20 -12.18
C HIS A 84 -2.20 25.87 -12.48
N VAL A 85 -1.67 26.57 -13.49
CA VAL A 85 -0.24 26.71 -13.78
C VAL A 85 0.06 28.20 -13.68
N GLU A 86 1.00 28.58 -12.82
CA GLU A 86 1.56 29.93 -12.86
C GLU A 86 2.70 29.90 -13.86
N PHE A 87 2.65 30.75 -14.89
CA PHE A 87 3.65 30.81 -15.93
C PHE A 87 4.39 32.13 -15.86
N ASP A 88 5.71 32.05 -15.83
CA ASP A 88 6.60 33.20 -15.94
C ASP A 88 7.09 33.30 -17.40
N GLU A 89 6.72 34.40 -18.05
CA GLU A 89 7.08 34.68 -19.44
C GLU A 89 8.57 35.00 -19.61
N GLU A 90 9.26 35.52 -18.60
CA GLU A 90 10.68 35.87 -18.71
C GLU A 90 11.56 34.62 -18.69
N THR A 91 11.27 33.71 -17.76
CA THR A 91 12.01 32.45 -17.64
C THR A 91 11.47 31.33 -18.54
N GLN A 92 10.35 31.58 -19.23
CA GLN A 92 9.58 30.57 -19.99
C GLN A 92 9.31 29.31 -19.16
N CYS A 93 9.17 29.48 -17.84
CA CYS A 93 8.99 28.40 -16.88
C CYS A 93 7.62 28.51 -16.22
N GLY A 94 6.91 27.39 -16.16
CA GLY A 94 5.69 27.25 -15.38
C GLY A 94 5.95 26.51 -14.07
N ALA A 95 5.28 26.92 -13.00
CA ALA A 95 5.25 26.18 -11.75
C ALA A 95 3.84 25.68 -11.44
N ILE A 96 3.77 24.48 -10.86
CA ILE A 96 2.53 23.90 -10.34
C ILE A 96 2.68 23.85 -8.84
N LEU A 97 1.81 24.57 -8.13
CA LEU A 97 1.77 24.59 -6.68
C LEU A 97 0.54 23.81 -6.20
N PRO A 98 0.71 22.52 -5.87
CA PRO A 98 -0.38 21.72 -5.32
C PRO A 98 -0.84 22.28 -3.97
N GLN A 99 -2.16 22.38 -3.76
CA GLN A 99 -2.75 22.70 -2.47
C GLN A 99 -2.72 21.48 -1.54
N VAL A 100 -1.53 21.16 -1.04
CA VAL A 100 -1.33 20.01 -0.16
C VAL A 100 -1.85 20.32 1.24
N ILE A 101 -2.83 19.54 1.69
CA ILE A 101 -3.27 19.56 3.09
C ILE A 101 -2.31 18.66 3.88
N THR A 102 -1.39 19.27 4.61
CA THR A 102 -0.52 18.57 5.56
C THR A 102 -1.36 17.89 6.63
N ALA A 103 -1.13 16.60 6.88
CA ALA A 103 -1.93 15.80 7.81
C ALA A 103 -3.44 15.81 7.54
N GLY A 104 -3.85 15.78 6.26
CA GLY A 104 -5.25 15.75 5.85
C GLY A 104 -6.00 14.46 6.17
N THR A 105 -5.31 13.36 6.54
CA THR A 105 -5.93 12.12 7.00
C THR A 105 -5.73 11.89 8.50
N VAL A 106 -6.54 11.01 9.10
CA VAL A 106 -6.34 10.52 10.48
C VAL A 106 -4.95 9.92 10.68
N THR A 107 -4.38 9.32 9.62
CA THR A 107 -3.03 8.74 9.61
C THR A 107 -1.92 9.78 9.40
N ARG A 108 -2.28 11.07 9.39
CA ARG A 108 -1.40 12.23 9.16
C ARG A 108 -0.80 12.28 7.75
N ARG A 109 -1.31 11.50 6.81
CA ARG A 109 -0.87 11.60 5.41
C ARG A 109 -1.32 12.91 4.81
N ALA A 110 -0.49 13.44 3.93
CA ALA A 110 -0.85 14.57 3.10
C ALA A 110 -2.00 14.19 2.17
N VAL A 111 -2.90 15.14 1.91
CA VAL A 111 -4.00 14.97 0.96
C VAL A 111 -3.91 16.04 -0.10
N GLU A 112 -3.92 15.60 -1.35
CA GLU A 112 -4.01 16.46 -2.51
C GLU A 112 -4.63 15.61 -3.66
N PRO A 113 -5.62 16.15 -4.39
CA PRO A 113 -6.47 15.33 -5.25
C PRO A 113 -5.86 14.98 -6.61
N THR A 114 -4.78 15.61 -7.07
CA THR A 114 -4.25 15.46 -8.43
C THR A 114 -2.91 14.72 -8.44
N TRP A 115 -1.87 15.36 -7.92
CA TRP A 115 -0.47 14.95 -7.93
C TRP A 115 -0.17 13.82 -6.95
N LEU A 116 -0.77 13.83 -5.76
CA LEU A 116 -0.65 12.71 -4.81
C LEU A 116 -1.48 11.48 -5.21
N THR A 117 -2.31 11.59 -6.25
CA THR A 117 -3.08 10.46 -6.82
C THR A 117 -2.68 10.15 -8.26
N ALA A 118 -1.64 10.81 -8.78
CA ALA A 118 -1.22 10.66 -10.16
C ALA A 118 -0.68 9.24 -10.38
N SER A 119 -1.22 8.57 -11.40
CA SER A 119 -0.76 7.22 -11.75
C SER A 119 0.54 7.27 -12.54
N ASN A 120 1.25 6.14 -12.56
CA ASN A 120 2.32 5.91 -13.52
C ASN A 120 1.75 5.72 -14.94
N ALA A 121 2.58 5.99 -15.95
CA ALA A 121 2.21 5.86 -17.35
C ALA A 121 1.79 4.43 -17.69
N ARG A 122 0.67 4.29 -18.39
CA ARG A 122 0.15 3.02 -18.91
C ARG A 122 -0.21 3.16 -20.38
N ARG A 123 0.29 2.23 -21.19
CA ARG A 123 0.11 2.22 -22.66
C ARG A 123 -1.35 2.16 -23.11
N ASP A 124 -2.23 1.72 -22.23
CA ASP A 124 -3.66 1.55 -22.49
C ASP A 124 -4.54 2.62 -21.83
N ARG A 125 -3.97 3.70 -21.28
CA ARG A 125 -4.73 4.76 -20.59
C ARG A 125 -4.28 6.17 -20.98
N VAL A 126 -5.23 6.95 -21.49
CA VAL A 126 -5.04 8.36 -21.86
C VAL A 126 -4.67 9.18 -20.62
N GLY A 127 -3.65 10.03 -20.75
CA GLY A 127 -3.20 10.97 -19.74
C GLY A 127 -2.58 10.34 -18.49
N SER A 128 -2.31 9.03 -18.51
CA SER A 128 -1.65 8.33 -17.40
C SER A 128 -0.18 8.73 -17.26
N GLU A 129 0.41 9.36 -18.27
CA GLU A 129 1.75 9.95 -18.30
C GLU A 129 1.86 11.31 -17.60
N LEU A 130 0.77 11.83 -17.01
CA LEU A 130 0.72 13.20 -16.46
C LEU A 130 1.89 13.54 -15.53
N LYS A 131 2.38 12.59 -14.70
CA LYS A 131 3.57 12.81 -13.86
C LYS A 131 4.78 13.25 -14.69
N ALA A 132 5.04 12.60 -15.83
CA ALA A 132 6.21 12.83 -16.67
C ALA A 132 6.18 14.19 -17.39
N MET A 133 5.01 14.84 -17.43
CA MET A 133 4.90 16.21 -17.96
C MET A 133 5.45 17.26 -16.98
N VAL A 134 5.63 16.91 -15.71
CA VAL A 134 6.30 17.78 -14.73
C VAL A 134 7.81 17.64 -14.92
N GLN A 135 8.43 18.74 -15.35
CA GLN A 135 9.85 18.80 -15.69
C GLN A 135 10.61 19.71 -14.73
N ALA A 136 11.88 19.38 -14.50
CA ALA A 136 12.80 20.29 -13.84
C ALA A 136 13.10 21.49 -14.75
N PRO A 137 13.17 22.72 -14.23
CA PRO A 137 13.64 23.88 -14.98
C PRO A 137 15.09 23.69 -15.47
N PRO A 138 15.50 24.42 -16.52
CA PRO A 138 16.89 24.40 -17.01
C PRO A 138 17.90 24.62 -15.88
N GLY A 139 18.96 23.80 -15.85
CA GLY A 139 19.97 23.86 -14.80
C GLY A 139 19.63 23.06 -13.53
N TYR A 140 18.47 22.42 -13.45
CA TYR A 140 18.06 21.59 -12.31
C TYR A 140 17.74 20.14 -12.70
N HIS A 141 17.73 19.26 -11.71
CA HIS A 141 17.29 17.86 -11.80
C HIS A 141 16.34 17.54 -10.64
N LEU A 142 15.43 16.61 -10.87
CA LEU A 142 14.68 15.94 -9.83
C LEU A 142 15.53 14.79 -9.29
N VAL A 143 15.87 14.84 -8.01
CA VAL A 143 16.60 13.79 -7.30
C VAL A 143 15.65 13.15 -6.30
N GLY A 144 15.54 11.83 -6.30
CA GLY A 144 14.72 11.16 -5.30
C GLY A 144 14.73 9.66 -5.38
N ALA A 145 14.05 9.02 -4.44
CA ALA A 145 13.96 7.57 -4.38
C ALA A 145 12.58 7.11 -3.90
N ASP A 146 12.25 5.87 -4.23
CA ASP A 146 11.13 5.11 -3.65
C ASP A 146 11.65 4.27 -2.48
N VAL A 147 10.97 4.30 -1.34
CA VAL A 147 11.35 3.50 -0.17
C VAL A 147 10.77 2.09 -0.32
N ASP A 148 11.61 1.16 -0.78
CA ASP A 148 11.23 -0.24 -0.96
C ASP A 148 10.53 -0.83 0.27
N SER A 149 9.27 -1.22 0.07
CA SER A 149 8.45 -1.92 1.06
C SER A 149 8.44 -1.22 2.44
N GLN A 150 8.44 0.12 2.48
CA GLN A 150 8.52 0.93 3.70
C GLN A 150 7.62 0.43 4.83
N GLU A 151 6.32 0.35 4.58
CA GLU A 151 5.33 -0.06 5.59
C GLU A 151 5.50 -1.51 6.03
N LEU A 152 5.96 -2.37 5.11
CA LEU A 152 6.22 -3.78 5.41
C LEU A 152 7.42 -3.92 6.34
N TRP A 153 8.49 -3.16 6.08
CA TRP A 153 9.66 -3.11 6.94
C TRP A 153 9.33 -2.56 8.33
N ILE A 154 8.53 -1.49 8.41
CA ILE A 154 8.06 -0.94 9.70
C ILE A 154 7.26 -2.00 10.48
N ALA A 155 6.36 -2.72 9.81
CA ALA A 155 5.59 -3.78 10.47
C ALA A 155 6.51 -4.93 10.93
N ALA A 156 7.50 -5.31 10.12
CA ALA A 156 8.45 -6.37 10.41
C ALA A 156 9.34 -6.05 11.62
N ILE A 157 9.95 -4.86 11.63
CA ILE A 157 10.84 -4.42 12.71
C ILE A 157 10.09 -4.27 14.05
N LEU A 158 8.79 -3.93 14.01
CA LEU A 158 7.94 -3.93 15.21
C LEU A 158 7.71 -5.34 15.77
N GLY A 159 7.53 -6.32 14.90
CA GLY A 159 7.42 -7.73 15.29
C GLY A 159 8.73 -8.27 15.85
N ASP A 160 9.84 -7.99 15.19
CA ASP A 160 11.19 -8.40 15.61
C ASP A 160 11.57 -7.80 16.96
N ALA A 161 11.32 -6.51 17.16
CA ALA A 161 11.53 -5.81 18.43
C ALA A 161 10.69 -6.40 19.56
N ASN A 162 9.45 -6.80 19.28
CA ASN A 162 8.55 -7.41 20.27
C ASN A 162 8.96 -8.83 20.66
N PHE A 163 9.58 -9.57 19.73
CA PHE A 163 9.87 -10.98 19.93
C PHE A 163 11.20 -11.20 20.67
N ALA A 164 12.32 -10.83 20.05
CA ALA A 164 13.66 -11.07 20.60
C ALA A 164 14.55 -9.82 20.58
N GLY A 165 14.08 -8.70 20.03
CA GLY A 165 14.90 -7.49 19.92
C GLY A 165 16.04 -7.62 18.92
N MET A 166 15.88 -8.47 17.91
CA MET A 166 16.90 -8.75 16.89
C MET A 166 16.28 -8.73 15.49
N HIS A 167 16.93 -8.07 14.53
CA HIS A 167 16.44 -8.02 13.15
C HIS A 167 16.30 -9.42 12.54
N GLY A 168 15.16 -9.68 11.91
CA GLY A 168 14.90 -10.94 11.23
C GLY A 168 14.66 -12.14 12.14
N CYS A 169 14.48 -11.93 13.44
CA CYS A 169 14.22 -13.03 14.38
C CYS A 169 12.82 -13.64 14.23
N THR A 170 11.88 -12.93 13.60
CA THR A 170 10.58 -13.49 13.20
C THR A 170 10.59 -13.97 11.75
N ALA A 171 9.72 -14.92 11.41
CA ALA A 171 9.57 -15.37 10.02
C ALA A 171 9.23 -14.19 9.08
N PHE A 172 8.39 -13.25 9.54
CA PHE A 172 8.07 -12.04 8.80
C PHE A 172 9.26 -11.09 8.64
N GLY A 173 10.04 -10.87 9.70
CA GLY A 173 11.31 -10.14 9.66
C GLY A 173 12.27 -10.74 8.63
N TRP A 174 12.48 -12.05 8.69
CA TRP A 174 13.37 -12.76 7.78
C TRP A 174 12.91 -12.65 6.32
N MET A 175 11.62 -12.88 6.04
CA MET A 175 11.04 -12.75 4.70
C MET A 175 11.17 -11.32 4.15
N THR A 176 11.16 -10.31 5.01
CA THR A 176 11.28 -8.90 4.62
C THR A 176 12.74 -8.50 4.35
N LEU A 177 13.68 -9.02 5.13
CA LEU A 177 15.11 -8.65 5.02
C LEU A 177 15.88 -9.47 3.98
N GLN A 178 15.52 -10.75 3.79
CA GLN A 178 16.26 -11.71 2.94
C GLN A 178 15.39 -12.41 1.89
N GLY A 179 14.07 -12.28 1.96
CA GLY A 179 13.17 -12.91 1.00
C GLY A 179 13.36 -12.37 -0.42
N LYS A 180 13.43 -13.27 -1.40
CA LYS A 180 13.64 -12.93 -2.82
C LYS A 180 12.45 -13.34 -3.65
N LYS A 181 11.96 -12.42 -4.48
CA LYS A 181 10.92 -12.67 -5.48
C LYS A 181 11.30 -13.80 -6.44
N SER A 182 12.54 -13.80 -6.92
CA SER A 182 13.05 -14.80 -7.86
C SER A 182 13.08 -16.22 -7.29
N GLN A 183 13.20 -16.36 -5.98
CA GLN A 183 13.23 -17.64 -5.28
C GLN A 183 11.87 -18.00 -4.66
N GLY A 184 10.87 -17.13 -4.78
CA GLY A 184 9.56 -17.31 -4.15
C GLY A 184 9.59 -17.28 -2.61
N THR A 185 10.67 -16.77 -2.02
CA THR A 185 10.87 -16.72 -0.56
C THR A 185 10.39 -15.42 0.07
N ASP A 186 10.04 -14.41 -0.74
CA ASP A 186 9.41 -13.18 -0.23
C ASP A 186 7.98 -13.42 0.26
N LEU A 187 7.52 -12.56 1.17
CA LEU A 187 6.21 -12.65 1.81
C LEU A 187 5.07 -12.84 0.81
N HIS A 188 5.07 -12.07 -0.28
CA HIS A 188 3.98 -12.11 -1.25
C HIS A 188 3.96 -13.44 -2.02
N SER A 189 5.12 -13.97 -2.39
CA SER A 189 5.21 -15.27 -3.06
C SER A 189 4.81 -16.43 -2.13
N ARG A 190 5.22 -16.39 -0.86
CA ARG A 190 4.83 -17.39 0.14
C ARG A 190 3.31 -17.39 0.38
N THR A 191 2.72 -16.20 0.49
CA THR A 191 1.27 -16.04 0.61
C THR A 191 0.54 -16.53 -0.64
N ALA A 192 1.05 -16.16 -1.83
CA ALA A 192 0.50 -16.60 -3.11
C ALA A 192 0.47 -18.13 -3.23
N ALA A 193 1.59 -18.79 -2.88
CA ALA A 193 1.70 -20.25 -2.89
C ALA A 193 0.76 -20.93 -1.89
N ALA A 194 0.64 -20.40 -0.66
CA ALA A 194 -0.21 -20.98 0.37
C ALA A 194 -1.71 -20.94 0.01
N VAL A 195 -2.14 -19.93 -0.75
CA VAL A 195 -3.55 -19.68 -1.04
C VAL A 195 -3.95 -20.13 -2.45
N GLY A 196 -2.97 -20.24 -3.35
CA GLY A 196 -3.17 -20.54 -4.77
C GLY A 196 -3.69 -19.31 -5.54
N ILE A 197 -3.07 -18.15 -5.33
CA ILE A 197 -3.38 -16.89 -6.03
C ILE A 197 -2.11 -16.32 -6.67
N SER A 198 -2.25 -15.30 -7.54
CA SER A 198 -1.08 -14.63 -8.11
C SER A 198 -0.35 -13.79 -7.06
N ARG A 199 0.95 -13.52 -7.28
CA ARG A 199 1.74 -12.67 -6.38
C ARG A 199 1.17 -11.25 -6.26
N GLU A 200 0.65 -10.68 -7.34
CA GLU A 200 0.03 -9.34 -7.32
C GLU A 200 -1.28 -9.32 -6.51
N GLN A 201 -2.08 -10.39 -6.61
CA GLN A 201 -3.26 -10.59 -5.76
C GLN A 201 -2.86 -10.74 -4.28
N ALA A 202 -1.80 -11.52 -4.00
CA ALA A 202 -1.25 -11.69 -2.65
C ALA A 202 -0.69 -10.37 -2.08
N LYS A 203 -0.16 -9.47 -2.93
CA LYS A 203 0.25 -8.13 -2.51
C LYS A 203 -0.94 -7.35 -1.94
N ILE A 204 -2.02 -7.23 -2.71
CA ILE A 204 -3.25 -6.54 -2.26
C ILE A 204 -3.76 -7.16 -0.95
N PHE A 205 -3.72 -8.49 -0.89
CA PHE A 205 -4.16 -9.24 0.28
C PHE A 205 -3.32 -8.94 1.53
N ASN A 206 -1.99 -9.04 1.44
CA ASN A 206 -1.09 -8.83 2.57
C ASN A 206 -1.18 -7.42 3.12
N TYR A 207 -1.21 -6.40 2.26
CA TYR A 207 -1.40 -5.03 2.71
C TYR A 207 -2.73 -4.88 3.46
N GLY A 208 -3.84 -5.34 2.89
CA GLY A 208 -5.14 -5.29 3.57
C GLY A 208 -5.11 -5.96 4.96
N ARG A 209 -4.45 -7.11 5.07
CA ARG A 209 -4.35 -7.88 6.32
C ARG A 209 -3.46 -7.22 7.38
N ILE A 210 -2.30 -6.68 6.98
CA ILE A 210 -1.39 -5.95 7.89
C ILE A 210 -2.08 -4.71 8.46
N TYR A 211 -2.98 -4.08 7.69
CA TYR A 211 -3.84 -2.99 8.16
C TYR A 211 -5.03 -3.44 9.02
N GLY A 212 -5.05 -4.68 9.48
CA GLY A 212 -6.08 -5.18 10.40
C GLY A 212 -7.40 -5.52 9.71
N ALA A 213 -7.43 -5.72 8.39
CA ALA A 213 -8.58 -6.37 7.77
C ALA A 213 -8.79 -7.76 8.38
N GLY A 214 -10.06 -8.13 8.58
CA GLY A 214 -10.43 -9.42 9.15
C GLY A 214 -10.71 -10.49 8.10
N GLN A 215 -10.97 -11.72 8.56
CA GLN A 215 -11.33 -12.85 7.71
C GLN A 215 -12.45 -12.54 6.69
N PRO A 216 -13.56 -11.84 7.02
CA PRO A 216 -14.62 -11.56 6.04
C PRO A 216 -14.16 -10.72 4.84
N PHE A 217 -13.20 -9.81 5.05
CA PHE A 217 -12.61 -9.04 3.94
C PHE A 217 -11.81 -9.96 3.01
N ALA A 218 -11.03 -10.87 3.60
CA ALA A 218 -10.24 -11.84 2.87
C ALA A 218 -11.11 -12.80 2.06
N GLU A 219 -12.20 -13.32 2.63
CA GLU A 219 -13.17 -14.17 1.93
C GLU A 219 -13.71 -13.48 0.69
N ARG A 220 -14.20 -12.24 0.86
CA ARG A 220 -14.74 -11.45 -0.24
C ARG A 220 -13.70 -11.20 -1.32
N LEU A 221 -12.46 -10.89 -0.93
CA LEU A 221 -11.38 -10.60 -1.86
C LEU A 221 -10.94 -11.86 -2.64
N LEU A 222 -10.86 -13.01 -1.97
CA LEU A 222 -10.54 -14.30 -2.62
C LEU A 222 -11.60 -14.69 -3.65
N MET A 223 -12.88 -14.51 -3.31
CA MET A 223 -13.99 -14.77 -4.24
C MET A 223 -14.01 -13.77 -5.42
N GLN A 224 -13.49 -12.56 -5.23
CA GLN A 224 -13.33 -11.59 -6.33
C GLN A 224 -12.18 -11.95 -7.27
N PHE A 225 -11.10 -12.53 -6.74
CA PHE A 225 -9.95 -12.97 -7.52
C PHE A 225 -10.17 -14.31 -8.22
N ASN A 226 -10.99 -15.17 -7.63
CA ASN A 226 -11.35 -16.46 -8.19
C ASN A 226 -12.85 -16.73 -8.06
N HIS A 227 -13.54 -16.49 -9.17
CA HIS A 227 -14.97 -16.56 -9.38
C HIS A 227 -15.51 -18.00 -9.34
N ARG A 228 -14.61 -19.00 -9.34
CA ARG A 228 -14.95 -20.42 -9.18
C ARG A 228 -15.00 -20.85 -7.72
N LEU A 229 -14.47 -20.05 -6.78
CA LEU A 229 -14.54 -20.37 -5.36
C LEU A 229 -15.96 -20.20 -4.85
N THR A 230 -16.47 -21.24 -4.20
CA THR A 230 -17.71 -21.15 -3.43
C THR A 230 -17.49 -20.33 -2.16
N PRO A 231 -18.55 -19.76 -1.55
CA PRO A 231 -18.43 -19.05 -0.27
C PRO A 231 -17.79 -19.91 0.84
N SER A 232 -18.08 -21.22 0.86
CA SER A 232 -17.52 -22.16 1.84
C SER A 232 -16.01 -22.35 1.64
N GLU A 233 -15.57 -22.56 0.39
CA GLU A 233 -14.14 -22.67 0.07
C GLU A 233 -13.40 -21.35 0.33
N GLY A 234 -14.03 -20.21 0.02
CA GLY A 234 -13.51 -18.89 0.33
C GLY A 234 -13.27 -18.70 1.83
N ALA A 235 -14.26 -19.08 2.65
CA ALA A 235 -14.18 -19.06 4.12
C ALA A 235 -13.08 -19.99 4.65
N SER A 236 -13.01 -21.22 4.14
CA SER A 236 -11.98 -22.19 4.54
C SER A 236 -10.57 -21.69 4.22
N LYS A 237 -10.34 -21.21 2.99
CA LYS A 237 -9.05 -20.64 2.57
C LYS A 237 -8.67 -19.39 3.38
N ALA A 238 -9.62 -18.51 3.65
CA ALA A 238 -9.37 -17.33 4.49
C ALA A 238 -9.00 -17.75 5.92
N LYS A 239 -9.75 -18.68 6.54
CA LYS A 239 -9.46 -19.20 7.88
C LYS A 239 -8.06 -19.81 7.97
N GLN A 240 -7.72 -20.71 7.04
CA GLN A 240 -6.40 -21.34 6.96
C GLN A 240 -5.28 -20.30 6.84
N MET A 241 -5.48 -19.29 6.01
CA MET A 241 -4.47 -18.26 5.80
C MET A 241 -4.25 -17.37 7.03
N TYR A 242 -5.32 -16.96 7.72
CA TYR A 242 -5.20 -16.18 8.97
C TYR A 242 -4.54 -17.01 10.07
N ALA A 243 -4.82 -18.32 10.14
CA ALA A 243 -4.14 -19.21 11.08
C ALA A 243 -2.63 -19.29 10.79
N ILE A 244 -2.21 -19.50 9.54
CA ILE A 244 -0.78 -19.58 9.17
C ILE A 244 -0.06 -18.25 9.42
N THR A 245 -0.71 -17.13 9.14
CA THR A 245 -0.06 -15.81 9.18
C THR A 245 -0.21 -15.14 10.54
N LYS A 246 -1.44 -14.86 10.96
CA LYS A 246 -1.74 -14.17 12.22
C LYS A 246 -1.58 -15.10 13.41
N GLY A 247 -1.87 -16.39 13.26
CA GLY A 247 -1.83 -17.36 14.34
C GLY A 247 -3.18 -17.52 15.05
N VAL A 248 -3.13 -18.20 16.18
CA VAL A 248 -4.27 -18.48 17.07
C VAL A 248 -4.09 -17.77 18.40
N ARG A 249 -5.18 -17.56 19.15
CA ARG A 249 -5.14 -16.85 20.44
C ARG A 249 -4.84 -17.81 21.59
N ARG A 250 -4.10 -17.35 22.59
CA ARG A 250 -3.89 -18.08 23.86
C ARG A 250 -5.00 -17.77 24.88
N LEU A 251 -5.25 -18.71 25.80
CA LEU A 251 -6.18 -18.50 26.92
C LEU A 251 -5.52 -17.64 28.01
N SER A 252 -6.35 -16.98 28.83
CA SER A 252 -5.89 -16.26 30.04
C SER A 252 -5.62 -17.21 31.17
N GLU A 253 -4.95 -16.75 32.22
CA GLU A 253 -4.90 -17.49 33.50
C GLU A 253 -6.32 -17.84 34.00
N GLU A 254 -7.28 -16.92 33.84
CA GLU A 254 -8.70 -17.14 34.16
C GLU A 254 -9.37 -18.14 33.22
N GLY A 255 -9.05 -18.10 31.93
CA GLY A 255 -9.53 -19.04 30.90
C GLY A 255 -8.96 -20.44 31.08
N GLU A 256 -7.68 -20.53 31.43
CA GLU A 256 -6.96 -21.74 31.81
C GLU A 256 -7.57 -22.36 33.08
N TRP A 257 -7.83 -21.53 34.09
CA TRP A 257 -8.53 -21.95 35.30
C TRP A 257 -9.93 -22.46 34.97
N LEU A 258 -10.71 -21.75 34.16
CA LEU A 258 -12.05 -22.15 33.72
C LEU A 258 -12.08 -23.49 32.98
N VAL A 259 -11.12 -23.71 32.09
CA VAL A 259 -10.98 -24.98 31.36
C VAL A 259 -10.74 -26.12 32.33
N LYS A 260 -9.86 -25.92 33.33
CA LYS A 260 -9.55 -26.92 34.36
C LYS A 260 -10.74 -27.17 35.28
N GLU A 261 -11.36 -26.12 35.81
CA GLU A 261 -12.46 -26.20 36.77
C GLU A 261 -13.73 -26.81 36.18
N LEU A 262 -14.07 -26.42 34.94
CA LEU A 262 -15.27 -26.90 34.26
C LEU A 262 -15.01 -28.15 33.40
N ASN A 263 -13.80 -28.70 33.49
CA ASN A 263 -13.34 -29.89 32.78
C ASN A 263 -13.68 -29.86 31.28
N ILE A 264 -13.44 -28.71 30.63
CA ILE A 264 -13.80 -28.49 29.23
C ILE A 264 -12.74 -29.15 28.34
N PRO A 265 -13.11 -30.13 27.49
CA PRO A 265 -12.14 -30.72 26.58
C PRO A 265 -11.77 -29.69 25.52
N ILE A 266 -10.49 -29.31 25.52
CA ILE A 266 -9.84 -28.45 24.52
C ILE A 266 -8.69 -29.23 23.89
N GLU A 267 -8.54 -29.11 22.58
CA GLU A 267 -7.34 -29.55 21.89
C GLU A 267 -6.32 -28.41 21.97
N ARG A 268 -5.13 -28.70 22.49
CA ARG A 268 -4.02 -27.76 22.57
C ARG A 268 -2.99 -28.14 21.52
N ASP A 269 -2.50 -27.15 20.79
CA ASP A 269 -1.32 -27.32 19.95
C ASP A 269 -0.04 -27.23 20.81
N ASP A 270 1.12 -27.61 20.27
CA ASP A 270 2.42 -27.67 20.96
C ASP A 270 2.85 -26.34 21.64
N ASP A 271 2.28 -25.21 21.21
CA ASP A 271 2.55 -23.86 21.71
C ASP A 271 1.52 -23.32 22.74
N ASP A 272 0.70 -24.21 23.33
CA ASP A 272 -0.33 -23.89 24.32
C ASP A 272 -1.42 -22.92 23.79
N THR A 273 -1.72 -23.03 22.50
CA THR A 273 -2.70 -22.19 21.80
C THR A 273 -4.06 -22.85 21.69
N VAL A 274 -5.12 -22.04 21.58
CA VAL A 274 -6.51 -22.53 21.61
C VAL A 274 -7.32 -21.99 20.44
N SER A 275 -8.12 -22.87 19.82
CA SER A 275 -8.92 -22.51 18.65
C SER A 275 -10.04 -21.51 18.99
N LEU A 276 -10.50 -20.75 18.00
CA LEU A 276 -11.66 -19.85 18.17
C LEU A 276 -12.96 -20.60 18.54
N GLU A 277 -13.06 -21.88 18.17
CA GLU A 277 -14.21 -22.73 18.50
C GLU A 277 -14.18 -23.14 19.97
N ASP A 278 -13.00 -23.48 20.48
CA ASP A 278 -12.79 -23.77 21.89
C ASP A 278 -12.99 -22.53 22.76
N VAL A 279 -12.50 -21.36 22.34
CA VAL A 279 -12.78 -20.09 23.04
C VAL A 279 -14.28 -19.81 23.11
N LYS A 280 -15.04 -20.05 22.03
CA LYS A 280 -16.51 -19.91 22.03
C LYS A 280 -17.18 -20.94 22.93
N LYS A 281 -16.67 -22.17 22.95
CA LYS A 281 -17.14 -23.25 23.82
C LYS A 281 -16.93 -22.90 25.29
N ILE A 282 -15.74 -22.42 25.66
CA ILE A 282 -15.42 -21.93 27.01
C ILE A 282 -16.37 -20.80 27.41
N LYS A 283 -16.57 -19.79 26.54
CA LYS A 283 -17.53 -18.70 26.79
C LYS A 283 -18.96 -19.20 27.02
N LYS A 284 -19.41 -20.15 26.20
CA LYS A 284 -20.77 -20.70 26.28
C LYS A 284 -20.99 -21.50 27.55
N VAL A 285 -19.98 -22.25 28.00
CA VAL A 285 -20.05 -23.05 29.23
C VAL A 285 -19.91 -22.15 30.47
N ALA A 286 -18.95 -21.22 30.46
CA ALA A 286 -18.77 -20.23 31.53
C ALA A 286 -20.03 -19.36 31.76
N GLY A 287 -20.66 -18.89 30.68
CA GLY A 287 -21.88 -18.08 30.74
C GLY A 287 -23.12 -18.82 31.23
N LYS A 288 -23.14 -20.17 31.19
CA LYS A 288 -24.21 -20.97 31.79
C LYS A 288 -24.08 -21.06 33.31
N ASN A 289 -22.85 -21.11 33.82
CA ASN A 289 -22.56 -21.28 35.25
C ASN A 289 -22.43 -19.94 36.00
N SER A 290 -22.30 -18.81 35.29
CA SER A 290 -22.30 -17.47 35.89
C SER A 290 -22.98 -16.48 34.96
N ARG A 291 -24.26 -16.19 35.25
CA ARG A 291 -25.07 -15.22 34.48
C ARG A 291 -24.73 -13.75 34.74
N HIS A 292 -23.95 -13.47 35.79
CA HIS A 292 -23.61 -12.10 36.22
C HIS A 292 -22.12 -11.74 36.17
N TRP A 293 -21.23 -12.70 35.84
CA TRP A 293 -19.79 -12.46 35.81
C TRP A 293 -19.26 -12.62 34.39
N GLN A 294 -18.55 -11.60 33.89
CA GLN A 294 -17.91 -11.63 32.59
C GLN A 294 -16.46 -12.08 32.74
N TRP A 295 -16.21 -13.35 32.44
CA TRP A 295 -14.87 -13.95 32.48
C TRP A 295 -13.99 -13.41 31.36
N ASP A 296 -12.77 -12.97 31.67
CA ASP A 296 -11.76 -12.68 30.66
C ASP A 296 -11.05 -13.98 30.28
N ILE A 297 -11.54 -14.67 29.25
CA ILE A 297 -11.09 -16.03 28.88
C ILE A 297 -9.78 -16.03 28.06
N ILE A 298 -9.31 -14.88 27.60
CA ILE A 298 -8.15 -14.77 26.70
C ILE A 298 -7.12 -13.86 27.37
N ALA A 299 -5.91 -14.35 27.67
CA ALA A 299 -4.86 -13.49 28.21
C ALA A 299 -4.50 -12.54 27.09
N GLN A 300 -4.91 -11.30 27.24
CA GLN A 300 -4.40 -10.19 26.46
C GLN A 300 -4.40 -10.40 24.95
N ARG A 301 -5.41 -11.04 24.32
CA ARG A 301 -5.50 -11.13 22.83
C ARG A 301 -4.19 -11.53 22.12
N VAL A 302 -3.28 -12.26 22.77
CA VAL A 302 -1.95 -12.56 22.20
C VAL A 302 -2.09 -13.65 21.14
N TRP A 303 -1.61 -13.35 19.95
CA TRP A 303 -1.49 -14.26 18.83
C TRP A 303 -0.21 -15.09 18.94
N ALA A 304 -0.27 -16.37 18.59
CA ALA A 304 0.87 -17.28 18.56
C ALA A 304 0.75 -18.31 17.41
N GLY A 305 1.87 -18.93 17.05
CA GLY A 305 1.96 -19.96 15.98
C GLY A 305 1.92 -19.44 14.54
N GLY A 306 1.66 -18.14 14.33
CA GLY A 306 1.62 -17.52 13.00
C GLY A 306 2.93 -16.83 12.64
N THR A 307 3.23 -16.76 11.33
CA THR A 307 4.46 -16.10 10.82
C THR A 307 4.57 -14.62 11.19
N GLU A 308 3.44 -13.98 11.49
CA GLU A 308 3.30 -12.55 11.76
C GLU A 308 2.68 -12.25 13.13
N SER A 309 2.47 -13.27 13.97
CA SER A 309 1.82 -13.11 15.27
C SER A 309 2.45 -12.00 16.11
N GLN A 310 3.78 -11.94 16.16
CA GLN A 310 4.51 -10.95 16.96
C GLN A 310 4.30 -9.51 16.48
N MET A 311 4.21 -9.31 15.17
CA MET A 311 3.86 -8.01 14.59
C MET A 311 2.43 -7.60 14.99
N PHE A 312 1.45 -8.51 14.87
CA PHE A 312 0.08 -8.21 15.29
C PHE A 312 -0.04 -7.95 16.79
N ASN A 313 0.69 -8.69 17.63
CA ASN A 313 0.73 -8.46 19.07
C ASN A 313 1.24 -7.05 19.38
N LYS A 314 2.32 -6.63 18.73
CA LYS A 314 2.87 -5.28 18.93
C LYS A 314 1.92 -4.19 18.44
N LEU A 315 1.32 -4.35 17.26
CA LEU A 315 0.36 -3.39 16.72
C LEU A 315 -0.89 -3.29 17.60
N GLU A 316 -1.45 -4.42 18.03
CA GLU A 316 -2.62 -4.46 18.93
C GLU A 316 -2.28 -3.86 20.29
N SER A 317 -1.09 -4.10 20.85
CA SER A 317 -0.61 -3.46 22.07
C SER A 317 -0.61 -1.94 21.97
N ILE A 318 -0.03 -1.38 20.90
CA ILE A 318 0.00 0.08 20.69
C ILE A 318 -1.42 0.60 20.47
N ALA A 319 -2.20 -0.10 19.63
CA ALA A 319 -3.58 0.23 19.32
C ALA A 319 -4.57 -0.04 20.46
N HIS A 320 -4.15 -0.58 21.61
CA HIS A 320 -4.98 -0.72 22.81
C HIS A 320 -4.49 0.15 23.98
N SER A 321 -3.29 0.72 23.89
CA SER A 321 -2.76 1.64 24.89
C SER A 321 -3.72 2.83 25.13
N THR A 322 -3.68 3.37 26.35
CA THR A 322 -4.53 4.49 26.80
C THR A 322 -4.35 5.71 25.93
N THR A 323 -3.12 6.00 25.52
CA THR A 323 -2.74 7.06 24.59
C THR A 323 -1.92 6.48 23.44
N PRO A 324 -2.57 5.97 22.37
CA PRO A 324 -1.87 5.37 21.24
C PRO A 324 -0.96 6.38 20.56
N CYS A 325 0.33 6.05 20.51
CA CYS A 325 1.37 6.86 19.91
C CYS A 325 2.18 6.02 18.92
N THR A 326 2.72 6.67 17.90
CA THR A 326 3.71 6.04 17.04
C THR A 326 4.98 5.70 17.84
N PRO A 327 5.63 4.58 17.55
CA PRO A 327 6.74 4.08 18.36
C PRO A 327 8.04 4.88 18.19
N VAL A 328 8.19 5.67 17.12
CA VAL A 328 9.45 6.35 16.80
C VAL A 328 9.42 7.82 17.24
N LEU A 329 8.45 8.60 16.76
CA LEU A 329 8.34 10.03 17.12
C LEU A 329 7.30 10.30 18.22
N GLY A 330 6.61 9.29 18.73
CA GLY A 330 5.63 9.48 19.81
C GLY A 330 4.39 10.27 19.38
N CYS A 331 4.08 10.32 18.08
CA CYS A 331 2.94 11.06 17.57
C CYS A 331 1.63 10.38 17.99
N ARG A 332 0.76 11.10 18.69
CA ARG A 332 -0.48 10.57 19.25
C ARG A 332 -1.61 10.50 18.21
N ILE A 333 -2.46 9.48 18.31
CA ILE A 333 -3.69 9.40 17.50
C ILE A 333 -4.66 10.55 17.84
N SER A 334 -5.59 10.86 16.93
CA SER A 334 -6.66 11.81 17.25
C SER A 334 -7.41 11.41 18.52
N ARG A 335 -7.68 12.38 19.40
CA ARG A 335 -8.41 12.19 20.66
C ARG A 335 -9.76 11.49 20.46
N ALA A 336 -10.41 11.68 19.31
CA ALA A 336 -11.67 11.05 18.96
C ALA A 336 -11.60 9.53 18.74
N LEU A 337 -10.39 8.96 18.59
CA LEU A 337 -10.16 7.52 18.39
C LEU A 337 -9.41 6.86 19.56
N GLU A 338 -9.30 7.56 20.68
CA GLU A 338 -8.70 7.00 21.89
C GLU A 338 -9.63 5.99 22.57
N PRO A 339 -9.09 4.97 23.26
CA PRO A 339 -9.92 3.98 23.96
C PRO A 339 -10.87 4.61 24.98
N SER A 340 -10.50 5.73 25.59
CA SER A 340 -11.35 6.46 26.54
C SER A 340 -12.64 6.98 25.91
N VAL A 341 -12.64 7.22 24.58
CA VAL A 341 -13.78 7.77 23.83
C VAL A 341 -14.54 6.66 23.10
N VAL A 342 -13.82 5.80 22.36
CA VAL A 342 -14.45 4.78 21.48
C VAL A 342 -14.44 3.37 22.04
N GLN A 343 -13.85 3.17 23.23
CA GLN A 343 -13.72 1.85 23.86
C GLN A 343 -13.07 0.82 22.92
N ASN A 344 -13.84 -0.19 22.48
CA ASN A 344 -13.40 -1.26 21.59
C ASN A 344 -13.78 -1.03 20.13
N GLU A 345 -14.47 0.07 19.80
CA GLU A 345 -14.82 0.40 18.42
C GLU A 345 -13.59 0.86 17.63
N PHE A 346 -13.64 0.71 16.30
CA PHE A 346 -12.61 1.15 15.36
C PHE A 346 -11.20 0.57 15.60
N ILE A 347 -11.07 -0.58 16.27
CA ILE A 347 -9.77 -1.20 16.54
C ILE A 347 -8.97 -1.48 15.26
N THR A 348 -9.64 -1.90 14.18
CA THR A 348 -9.01 -2.12 12.87
C THR A 348 -8.43 -0.82 12.31
N SER A 349 -9.15 0.28 12.42
CA SER A 349 -8.66 1.62 12.04
C SER A 349 -7.47 2.06 12.88
N ARG A 350 -7.45 1.73 14.18
CA ARG A 350 -6.34 2.05 15.08
C ARG A 350 -5.09 1.23 14.77
N ILE A 351 -5.24 -0.07 14.49
CA ILE A 351 -4.13 -0.94 14.05
C ILE A 351 -3.54 -0.41 12.73
N ASN A 352 -4.40 -0.11 11.75
CA ASN A 352 -3.98 0.50 10.50
C ASN A 352 -3.23 1.82 10.72
N TRP A 353 -3.75 2.66 11.63
CA TRP A 353 -3.14 3.93 11.98
C TRP A 353 -1.71 3.76 12.52
N VAL A 354 -1.42 2.73 13.32
CA VAL A 354 -0.06 2.53 13.85
C VAL A 354 0.97 2.42 12.72
N VAL A 355 0.74 1.57 11.72
CA VAL A 355 1.68 1.39 10.59
C VAL A 355 1.73 2.63 9.70
N GLN A 356 0.56 3.14 9.27
CA GLN A 356 0.51 4.26 8.34
C GLN A 356 1.04 5.57 8.94
N SER A 357 0.73 5.82 10.21
CA SER A 357 1.24 6.98 10.94
C SER A 357 2.73 6.83 11.20
N SER A 358 3.24 5.63 11.46
CA SER A 358 4.69 5.40 11.55
C SER A 358 5.40 5.62 10.20
N ALA A 359 4.76 5.32 9.07
CA ALA A 359 5.30 5.68 7.76
C ALA A 359 5.39 7.21 7.55
N VAL A 360 4.48 7.99 8.14
CA VAL A 360 4.59 9.45 8.17
C VAL A 360 5.74 9.91 9.06
N ASP A 361 6.02 9.24 10.18
CA ASP A 361 7.23 9.50 10.98
C ASP A 361 8.51 9.29 10.17
N TYR A 362 8.53 8.23 9.35
CA TYR A 362 9.62 7.95 8.43
C TYR A 362 9.81 9.11 7.45
N LEU A 363 8.74 9.57 6.81
CA LEU A 363 8.80 10.72 5.90
C LEU A 363 9.32 11.96 6.61
N HIS A 364 8.84 12.28 7.82
CA HIS A 364 9.31 13.45 8.55
C HIS A 364 10.80 13.38 8.88
N LEU A 365 11.30 12.23 9.34
CA LEU A 365 12.73 12.03 9.57
C LEU A 365 13.55 12.19 8.29
N MET A 366 13.04 11.71 7.16
CA MET A 366 13.69 11.91 5.87
C MET A 366 13.76 13.38 5.48
N LEU A 367 12.64 14.11 5.56
CA LEU A 367 12.57 15.53 5.18
C LEU A 367 13.48 16.38 6.08
N VAL A 368 13.50 16.12 7.38
CA VAL A 368 14.35 16.84 8.33
C VAL A 368 15.83 16.52 8.09
N SER A 369 16.18 15.26 7.88
CA SER A 369 17.57 14.86 7.63
C SER A 369 18.09 15.43 6.31
N MET A 370 17.29 15.37 5.24
CA MET A 370 17.65 15.96 3.95
C MET A 370 17.81 17.48 4.04
N LYS A 371 16.89 18.16 4.72
CA LYS A 371 17.00 19.60 4.94
C LYS A 371 18.30 19.95 5.68
N TRP A 372 18.59 19.23 6.77
CA TRP A 372 19.80 19.43 7.54
C TRP A 372 21.07 19.18 6.71
N LEU A 373 21.13 18.09 5.94
CA LEU A 373 22.26 17.81 5.06
C LEU A 373 22.43 18.83 3.94
N PHE A 374 21.33 19.38 3.41
CA PHE A 374 21.40 20.42 2.40
C PHE A 374 21.97 21.73 2.96
N GLU A 375 21.54 22.11 4.17
CA GLU A 375 22.03 23.29 4.88
C GLU A 375 23.49 23.14 5.32
N GLU A 376 23.85 22.01 5.93
CA GLU A 376 25.19 21.75 6.47
C GLU A 376 26.26 21.69 5.37
N TYR A 377 25.94 21.05 4.24
CA TYR A 377 26.90 20.84 3.17
C TYR A 377 26.78 21.85 2.03
N ASP A 378 25.87 22.82 2.08
CA ASP A 378 25.62 23.77 0.98
C ASP A 378 25.31 23.01 -0.33
N ILE A 379 24.26 22.18 -0.29
CA ILE A 379 23.68 21.51 -1.45
C ILE A 379 22.48 22.35 -1.90
N ASP A 380 22.57 22.95 -3.10
CA ASP A 380 21.50 23.78 -3.64
C ASP A 380 20.34 22.90 -4.13
N GLY A 381 19.36 22.69 -3.26
CA GLY A 381 18.14 22.00 -3.58
C GLY A 381 17.02 22.28 -2.58
N ARG A 382 15.82 21.84 -2.94
CA ARG A 382 14.62 21.96 -2.10
C ARG A 382 13.73 20.74 -2.23
N PHE A 383 12.95 20.46 -1.20
CA PHE A 383 11.86 19.49 -1.29
C PHE A 383 10.87 19.90 -2.39
N CYS A 384 10.50 18.95 -3.25
CA CYS A 384 9.56 19.18 -4.36
C CYS A 384 8.21 18.53 -4.06
N ILE A 385 8.19 17.20 -3.89
CA ILE A 385 6.97 16.45 -3.61
C ILE A 385 7.29 15.12 -2.94
N SER A 386 6.35 14.61 -2.16
CA SER A 386 6.35 13.22 -1.71
C SER A 386 5.04 12.58 -2.14
N ILE A 387 5.11 11.50 -2.92
CA ILE A 387 3.96 10.79 -3.47
C ILE A 387 4.04 9.35 -2.96
N HIS A 388 3.10 8.93 -2.11
CA HIS A 388 3.16 7.63 -1.45
C HIS A 388 4.46 7.46 -0.62
N ASP A 389 5.30 6.52 -1.02
CA ASP A 389 6.63 6.18 -0.49
C ASP A 389 7.78 6.84 -1.28
N GLU A 390 7.47 7.59 -2.36
CA GLU A 390 8.43 8.36 -3.12
C GLU A 390 8.68 9.72 -2.46
N VAL A 391 9.95 10.13 -2.39
CA VAL A 391 10.35 11.52 -2.09
C VAL A 391 11.18 12.07 -3.23
N ARG A 392 10.92 13.32 -3.62
CA ARG A 392 11.58 14.00 -4.73
C ARG A 392 11.99 15.41 -4.32
N TYR A 393 13.21 15.77 -4.68
CA TYR A 393 13.85 17.06 -4.42
C TYR A 393 14.21 17.70 -5.76
N LEU A 394 14.02 19.00 -5.89
CA LEU A 394 14.54 19.77 -7.00
C LEU A 394 15.93 20.28 -6.63
N VAL A 395 16.95 19.92 -7.37
CA VAL A 395 18.36 20.15 -7.04
C VAL A 395 19.08 20.77 -8.23
N ARG A 396 19.98 21.73 -7.99
CA ARG A 396 20.85 22.27 -9.04
C ARG A 396 21.70 21.16 -9.64
N SER A 397 21.93 21.23 -10.95
CA SER A 397 22.61 20.16 -11.68
C SER A 397 23.99 19.83 -11.13
N GLU A 398 24.75 20.80 -10.65
CA GLU A 398 26.08 20.60 -10.05
C GLU A 398 26.03 19.74 -8.78
N ASP A 399 24.93 19.80 -8.05
CA ASP A 399 24.77 19.16 -6.75
C ASP A 399 23.96 17.85 -6.79
N ARG A 400 23.47 17.44 -7.97
CA ARG A 400 22.58 16.27 -8.12
C ARG A 400 23.14 14.98 -7.52
N TYR A 401 24.45 14.73 -7.66
CA TYR A 401 25.09 13.52 -7.12
C TYR A 401 25.36 13.63 -5.62
N ARG A 402 25.67 14.84 -5.11
CA ARG A 402 25.80 15.11 -3.68
C ARG A 402 24.46 14.93 -2.98
N ALA A 403 23.37 15.43 -3.59
CA ALA A 403 22.02 15.21 -3.11
C ALA A 403 21.61 13.73 -3.14
N ALA A 404 22.04 12.96 -4.15
CA ALA A 404 21.80 11.53 -4.19
C ALA A 404 22.49 10.79 -3.03
N LEU A 405 23.74 11.15 -2.72
CA LEU A 405 24.44 10.64 -1.54
C LEU A 405 23.75 11.06 -0.24
N ALA A 406 23.32 12.32 -0.13
CA ALA A 406 22.61 12.83 1.05
C ALA A 406 21.30 12.07 1.28
N LEU A 407 20.60 11.69 0.20
CA LEU A 407 19.38 10.91 0.29
C LEU A 407 19.63 9.47 0.75
N GLN A 408 20.72 8.84 0.29
CA GLN A 408 21.15 7.54 0.80
C GLN A 408 21.47 7.59 2.30
N ILE A 409 22.25 8.60 2.74
CA ILE A 409 22.58 8.82 4.15
C ILE A 409 21.31 9.07 4.97
N THR A 410 20.37 9.87 4.43
CA THR A 410 19.09 10.14 5.07
C THR A 410 18.30 8.87 5.36
N ASN A 411 18.25 7.93 4.42
CA ASN A 411 17.56 6.67 4.64
C ASN A 411 18.24 5.81 5.71
N LEU A 412 19.58 5.77 5.69
CA LEU A 412 20.36 5.10 6.73
C LEU A 412 20.07 5.70 8.12
N LEU A 413 20.10 7.02 8.26
CA LEU A 413 19.80 7.71 9.52
C LEU A 413 18.36 7.45 9.98
N THR A 414 17.41 7.53 9.05
CA THR A 414 15.99 7.30 9.33
C THR A 414 15.77 5.87 9.84
N ARG A 415 16.30 4.86 9.15
CA ARG A 415 16.14 3.46 9.58
C ARG A 415 16.90 3.14 10.86
N SER A 416 18.06 3.75 11.07
CA SER A 416 18.82 3.63 12.32
C SER A 416 18.04 4.22 13.49
N MET A 417 17.40 5.38 13.32
CA MET A 417 16.54 5.98 14.34
C MET A 417 15.34 5.09 14.69
N PHE A 418 14.71 4.47 13.68
CA PHE A 418 13.65 3.47 13.89
C PHE A 418 14.14 2.27 14.70
N ALA A 419 15.27 1.67 14.32
CA ALA A 419 15.85 0.55 15.05
C ALA A 419 16.18 0.92 16.50
N TYR A 420 16.86 2.06 16.69
CA TYR A 420 17.25 2.57 18.00
C TYR A 420 16.05 2.83 18.93
N LYS A 421 15.00 3.49 18.41
CA LYS A 421 13.77 3.73 19.18
C LYS A 421 13.02 2.45 19.56
N LEU A 422 13.23 1.37 18.81
CA LEU A 422 12.69 0.05 19.09
C LEU A 422 13.64 -0.83 19.93
N GLY A 423 14.76 -0.29 20.40
CA GLY A 423 15.71 -0.99 21.28
C GLY A 423 16.74 -1.85 20.54
N MET A 424 16.88 -1.71 19.22
CA MET A 424 17.91 -2.39 18.42
C MET A 424 19.07 -1.43 18.13
N ASN A 425 20.30 -1.89 18.36
CA ASN A 425 21.52 -1.07 18.25
C ASN A 425 22.29 -1.29 16.93
N ASP A 426 21.75 -2.11 16.04
CA ASP A 426 22.28 -2.44 14.73
C ASP A 426 21.24 -2.17 13.63
N LEU A 427 21.69 -2.14 12.37
CA LEU A 427 20.81 -2.06 11.21
C LEU A 427 21.36 -2.95 10.08
N PRO A 428 20.55 -3.85 9.50
CA PRO A 428 21.00 -4.68 8.39
C PRO A 428 21.34 -3.84 7.15
N GLN A 429 22.46 -4.18 6.49
CA GLN A 429 22.89 -3.47 5.27
C GLN A 429 21.86 -3.53 4.14
N SER A 430 21.08 -4.63 4.04
CA SER A 430 20.08 -4.83 2.99
C SER A 430 18.95 -3.79 2.99
N VAL A 431 18.76 -3.10 4.11
CA VAL A 431 17.75 -2.04 4.26
C VAL A 431 18.35 -0.65 4.39
N ALA A 432 19.63 -0.54 4.72
CA ALA A 432 20.32 0.71 5.03
C ALA A 432 20.23 1.74 3.89
N PHE A 433 20.32 1.28 2.65
CA PHE A 433 20.36 2.12 1.46
C PHE A 433 19.15 1.87 0.56
N PHE A 434 18.77 2.88 -0.22
CA PHE A 434 17.85 2.69 -1.33
C PHE A 434 18.46 1.75 -2.37
N SER A 435 17.61 0.96 -3.02
CA SER A 435 18.01 0.17 -4.19
C SER A 435 18.70 1.06 -5.23
N THR A 436 18.06 2.19 -5.55
CA THR A 436 18.63 3.26 -6.38
C THR A 436 18.10 4.62 -5.96
N VAL A 437 18.87 5.67 -6.23
CA VAL A 437 18.40 7.06 -6.24
C VAL A 437 18.30 7.52 -7.69
N ASP A 438 17.12 7.99 -8.06
CA ASP A 438 16.79 8.49 -9.38
C ASP A 438 17.19 9.95 -9.52
N ILE A 439 17.82 10.28 -10.65
CA ILE A 439 18.18 11.63 -11.06
C ILE A 439 17.63 11.83 -12.48
N ASP A 440 16.68 12.73 -12.63
CA ASP A 440 15.95 12.89 -13.89
C ASP A 440 15.56 14.35 -14.15
N LYS A 441 15.26 14.68 -15.40
CA LYS A 441 14.68 15.96 -15.79
C LYS A 441 13.15 15.94 -15.76
N CYS A 442 12.53 14.77 -15.64
CA CYS A 442 11.08 14.63 -15.54
C CYS A 442 10.65 13.71 -14.40
N LEU A 443 9.43 13.90 -13.90
CA LEU A 443 8.89 13.07 -12.83
C LEU A 443 8.26 11.79 -13.41
N ARG A 444 9.03 10.70 -13.45
CA ARG A 444 8.54 9.36 -13.86
C ARG A 444 8.89 8.30 -12.83
N LYS A 445 8.26 7.13 -12.97
CA LYS A 445 8.43 6.02 -12.03
C LYS A 445 9.84 5.42 -12.09
N GLU A 446 10.31 5.16 -13.30
CA GLU A 446 11.63 4.60 -13.58
C GLU A 446 12.28 5.53 -14.60
N VAL A 447 13.55 5.86 -14.40
CA VAL A 447 14.29 6.83 -15.23
C VAL A 447 14.43 6.41 -16.70
N THR A 448 14.21 5.13 -17.01
CA THR A 448 14.24 4.57 -18.36
C THR A 448 12.85 4.53 -19.01
N MET A 449 11.79 4.85 -18.26
CA MET A 449 10.43 4.78 -18.77
C MET A 449 10.15 5.96 -19.71
N ASP A 450 9.94 5.67 -20.99
CA ASP A 450 9.61 6.69 -22.00
C ASP A 450 8.16 7.22 -21.89
N CYS A 451 7.37 6.66 -20.99
CA CYS A 451 5.99 7.10 -20.72
C CYS A 451 5.09 7.22 -21.97
N ALA A 452 5.25 6.30 -22.93
CA ALA A 452 4.39 6.21 -24.11
C ALA A 452 2.97 5.74 -23.73
N THR A 453 1.97 6.51 -24.13
CA THR A 453 0.54 6.29 -23.84
C THR A 453 -0.31 6.67 -25.06
N PRO A 454 -1.62 6.42 -25.07
CA PRO A 454 -2.44 6.77 -26.23
C PRO A 454 -2.48 8.28 -26.55
N SER A 455 -2.31 9.16 -25.54
CA SER A 455 -2.19 10.62 -25.71
C SER A 455 -0.78 11.06 -26.11
N ASN A 456 0.23 10.24 -25.79
CA ASN A 456 1.61 10.46 -26.19
C ASN A 456 2.25 9.20 -26.79
N PRO A 457 1.87 8.81 -28.03
CA PRO A 457 2.23 7.51 -28.60
C PRO A 457 3.72 7.38 -28.93
N THR A 458 4.41 8.50 -29.16
CA THR A 458 5.84 8.55 -29.47
C THR A 458 6.72 8.62 -28.23
N GLY A 459 6.13 8.67 -27.03
CA GLY A 459 6.87 8.82 -25.77
C GLY A 459 7.45 10.20 -25.54
N ILE A 460 8.04 10.40 -24.37
CA ILE A 460 8.56 11.70 -23.93
C ILE A 460 9.93 12.02 -24.52
N GLU A 461 10.73 11.00 -24.83
CA GLU A 461 12.05 11.18 -25.42
C GLU A 461 11.93 11.76 -26.82
N LYS A 462 11.16 11.12 -27.71
CA LYS A 462 11.02 11.57 -29.10
C LYS A 462 10.17 12.84 -29.23
N ARG A 463 9.12 13.01 -28.42
CA ARG A 463 8.18 14.14 -28.55
C ARG A 463 8.67 15.41 -27.86
N PHE A 464 9.25 15.26 -26.67
CA PHE A 464 9.65 16.40 -25.82
C PHE A 464 11.17 16.53 -25.68
N GLY A 465 11.97 15.62 -26.27
CA GLY A 465 13.42 15.69 -26.20
C GLY A 465 13.99 15.33 -24.82
N ILE A 466 13.22 14.66 -23.96
CA ILE A 466 13.62 14.34 -22.59
C ILE A 466 14.27 12.95 -22.58
N ALA A 467 15.60 12.93 -22.51
CA ALA A 467 16.37 11.70 -22.44
C ALA A 467 16.09 10.89 -21.15
N GLN A 468 16.54 9.65 -21.13
CA GLN A 468 16.51 8.80 -19.94
C GLN A 468 17.38 9.40 -18.82
N GLY A 469 16.90 9.30 -17.59
CA GLY A 469 17.65 9.74 -16.41
C GLY A 469 18.65 8.68 -15.92
N GLU A 470 19.24 8.94 -14.77
CA GLU A 470 20.22 8.07 -14.11
C GLU A 470 19.61 7.48 -12.84
N ALA A 471 19.79 6.18 -12.60
CA ALA A 471 19.42 5.52 -11.35
C ALA A 471 20.70 4.96 -10.73
N LEU A 472 21.11 5.51 -9.58
CA LEU A 472 22.39 5.21 -8.95
C LEU A 472 22.21 4.40 -7.67
N ASP A 473 22.89 3.27 -7.58
CA ASP A 473 23.03 2.57 -6.31
C ASP A 473 24.03 3.30 -5.37
N ILE A 474 24.13 2.83 -4.12
CA ILE A 474 25.05 3.44 -3.14
C ILE A 474 26.52 3.37 -3.58
N TYR A 475 26.95 2.30 -4.25
CA TYR A 475 28.35 2.11 -4.64
C TYR A 475 28.75 3.05 -5.78
N GLN A 476 27.88 3.18 -6.78
CA GLN A 476 28.01 4.14 -7.88
C GLN A 476 28.02 5.57 -7.34
N THR A 477 27.11 5.88 -6.41
CA THR A 477 27.01 7.21 -5.78
C THR A 477 28.29 7.56 -5.03
N ILE A 478 28.83 6.64 -4.22
CA ILE A 478 30.10 6.84 -3.50
C ILE A 478 31.25 7.04 -4.48
N LYS A 479 31.31 6.27 -5.56
CA LYS A 479 32.37 6.39 -6.58
C LYS A 479 32.36 7.78 -7.23
N ILE A 480 31.19 8.31 -7.58
CA ILE A 480 31.05 9.62 -8.22
C ILE A 480 31.39 10.75 -7.24
N THR A 481 30.90 10.67 -6.00
CA THR A 481 31.07 11.70 -4.96
C THR A 481 32.36 11.59 -4.17
N LYS A 482 33.17 10.55 -4.43
CA LYS A 482 34.34 10.17 -3.62
C LYS A 482 34.00 10.01 -2.14
N GLY A 483 32.75 9.62 -1.83
CA GLY A 483 32.23 9.44 -0.48
C GLY A 483 32.08 10.73 0.34
N SER A 484 32.08 11.92 -0.31
CA SER A 484 31.99 13.20 0.36
C SER A 484 30.77 13.99 -0.09
N LEU A 485 30.09 14.63 0.87
CA LEU A 485 29.07 15.64 0.59
C LEU A 485 29.66 17.03 0.39
N ASN A 486 30.93 17.28 0.70
CA ASN A 486 31.54 18.60 0.52
C ASN A 486 31.70 18.95 -0.97
N LYS A 487 31.57 20.24 -1.31
CA LYS A 487 32.01 20.74 -2.62
C LYS A 487 33.49 20.44 -2.81
N GLU A 488 33.87 19.95 -3.99
CA GLU A 488 35.28 19.86 -4.34
C GLU A 488 35.83 21.28 -4.33
N LYS A 489 36.79 21.54 -3.42
CA LYS A 489 37.55 22.78 -3.48
C LYS A 489 38.36 22.70 -4.77
N ASN A 490 38.07 23.57 -5.73
CA ASN A 490 38.99 23.83 -6.83
C ASN A 490 40.30 24.29 -6.18
N ILE A 491 41.31 23.42 -6.18
CA ILE A 491 42.67 23.73 -5.74
C ILE A 491 43.38 24.46 -6.88
#